data_AF-A0A1W2H1K1-F1
#
_entry.id   AF-A0A1W2H1K1-F1
#
_cell.length_a   1.000
_cell.length_b   1.000
_cell.length_c   1.000
_cell.angle_alpha   90.00
_cell.angle_beta   90.00
_cell.angle_gamma   90.00
#
_symmetry.space_group_name_H-M   'P 1'
#
loop_
_entity.id
_entity.type
_entity.pdbx_description
1 polymer ?
#
loop_
_entity_poly.entity_id
_entity_poly.type
_entity_poly.pdbx_seq_one_letter_code
_entity_poly.pdbx_strand_id
1 'polypeptide(L)'
;MRKLIFALLLIASLPCLGQDRTEMSFSQLFQKIDQSKDSVFKLTHAKITFDPLTDQRFSNSDEPKDSIFIDKAVELKDVIFEERAKINYISFKRPVSLVESGPFQIRNCSFAEGFSLRNSEKFELLKERTISGLWYNLSNNLFLGSVVVRLFGNNPNSVNSNFCQLHFNNNTITTDLRRIDLNNAIVMIFGHDLVQVAIRKNKIEAINGGVYFEAIGSTRNAFITGNIIRSEGLSIKKNDDMKEFELRDNKIESPIFLGIDQLRSNYIIDWKDLKENLFSGTRYLFFHLNLYDSDTIWKTNIYSEEFVNRYRNTHRIENEYAFNAETSLLGSFQNHYLENHNRASSNAVFVAIKDLETQRLVYLYREDPTFKTYFTWKVNQFLKIFSAYGTEPARAIIFSVYVILAFALIYLFFPNSWDAHGKNRIVDRYRFFFKYLQRNAGIHEVYLEEKRQDLLDYEEFKSMITDSEKSVPRFFAATALPLYQWAVSGTRLTAKILSKVDILKGTWEDLPASQKVWKSFLLVGGFLIALVYDLLIKVLNALMLSINTFTTLGFGEIPIKGLPRYLAIIQGFIGWFMLTIFGVSLISQLLN
;
A
#
# COMPACT_ATOMS: atom_id res chain seq x y z
N MET A 1 -1.80 50.16 74.69
CA MET A 1 -2.38 49.09 73.86
C MET A 1 -3.41 49.52 72.81
N ARG A 2 -4.04 50.71 72.87
CA ARG A 2 -5.01 51.17 71.85
C ARG A 2 -4.40 51.82 70.59
N LYS A 3 -3.14 52.27 70.63
CA LYS A 3 -2.44 52.87 69.47
C LYS A 3 -1.71 51.86 68.58
N LEU A 4 -1.49 50.63 69.04
CA LEU A 4 -0.84 49.58 68.24
C LEU A 4 -1.82 48.82 67.34
N ILE A 5 -3.10 48.75 67.75
CA ILE A 5 -4.16 48.05 67.00
C ILE A 5 -4.62 48.86 65.78
N PHE A 6 -4.53 50.19 65.83
CA PHE A 6 -4.88 51.05 64.69
C PHE A 6 -3.85 51.04 63.56
N ALA A 7 -2.58 50.75 63.87
CA ALA A 7 -1.52 50.62 62.86
C ALA A 7 -1.55 49.27 62.13
N LEU A 8 -2.05 48.21 62.78
CA LEU A 8 -2.20 46.87 62.18
C LEU A 8 -3.44 46.72 61.30
N LEU A 9 -4.48 47.56 61.51
CA LEU A 9 -5.69 47.56 60.66
C LEU A 9 -5.53 48.35 59.35
N LEU A 10 -4.51 49.21 59.23
CA LEU A 10 -4.21 49.97 58.01
C LEU A 10 -3.30 49.22 57.02
N ILE A 11 -2.73 48.09 57.42
CA ILE A 11 -1.93 47.20 56.55
C ILE A 11 -2.79 46.04 56.00
N ALA A 12 -3.98 45.82 56.55
CA ALA A 12 -4.90 44.75 56.14
C ALA A 12 -5.87 45.14 55.00
N SER A 13 -5.75 46.34 54.43
CA SER A 13 -6.55 46.79 53.27
C SER A 13 -5.68 47.30 52.12
N LEU A 14 -4.54 46.64 51.87
CA LEU A 14 -4.00 46.63 50.52
C LEU A 14 -4.92 45.69 49.72
N PRO A 15 -5.71 46.19 48.74
CA PRO A 15 -6.23 45.28 47.73
C PRO A 15 -5.01 44.53 47.22
N CYS A 16 -5.11 43.19 47.18
CA CYS A 16 -4.21 42.37 46.40
C CYS A 16 -4.08 43.08 45.05
N LEU A 17 -2.92 43.69 44.78
CA LEU A 17 -2.59 44.21 43.46
C LEU A 17 -2.47 42.98 42.56
N GLY A 18 -3.62 42.47 42.12
CA GLY A 18 -3.67 41.76 40.85
C GLY A 18 -3.07 42.71 39.85
N GLN A 19 -2.00 42.29 39.18
CA GLN A 19 -1.46 43.07 38.08
C GLN A 19 -2.56 43.15 37.02
N ASP A 20 -3.23 44.29 36.92
CA ASP A 20 -4.22 44.51 35.87
C ASP A 20 -3.49 44.47 34.52
N ARG A 21 -3.92 43.55 33.65
CA ARG A 21 -3.36 43.40 32.30
C ARG A 21 -3.64 44.66 31.50
N THR A 22 -2.68 45.06 30.67
CA THR A 22 -2.92 46.19 29.76
C THR A 22 -3.94 45.76 28.70
N GLU A 23 -5.14 46.35 28.73
CA GLU A 23 -6.18 46.08 27.74
C GLU A 23 -6.02 46.97 26.50
N MET A 24 -6.16 46.39 25.30
CA MET A 24 -6.15 47.12 24.02
C MET A 24 -6.92 46.35 22.93
N SER A 25 -7.34 47.04 21.87
CA SER A 25 -7.99 46.39 20.72
C SER A 25 -7.00 45.71 19.77
N PHE A 26 -7.48 44.86 18.84
CA PHE A 26 -6.61 44.25 17.84
C PHE A 26 -5.97 45.29 16.93
N SER A 27 -6.75 46.28 16.49
CA SER A 27 -6.27 47.39 15.67
C SER A 27 -5.19 48.19 16.39
N GLN A 28 -5.37 48.46 17.68
CA GLN A 28 -4.35 49.13 18.49
C GLN A 28 -3.07 48.30 18.62
N LEU A 29 -3.16 46.97 18.78
CA LEU A 29 -1.99 46.09 18.80
C LEU A 29 -1.18 46.21 17.51
N PHE A 30 -1.82 46.06 16.35
CA PHE A 30 -1.12 46.11 15.07
C PHE A 30 -0.62 47.52 14.72
N GLN A 31 -1.33 48.56 15.13
CA GLN A 31 -0.84 49.95 15.04
C GLN A 31 0.41 50.17 15.89
N LYS A 32 0.46 49.62 17.11
CA LYS A 32 1.66 49.68 17.97
C LYS A 32 2.85 48.92 17.38
N ILE A 33 2.61 47.76 16.74
CA ILE A 33 3.65 47.00 16.05
C ILE A 33 4.25 47.84 14.92
N ASP A 34 3.40 48.46 14.10
CA ASP A 34 3.83 49.27 12.96
C ASP A 34 4.62 50.52 13.40
N GLN A 35 4.10 51.24 14.39
CA GLN A 35 4.69 52.48 14.91
C GLN A 35 5.96 52.27 15.75
N SER A 36 6.21 51.06 16.23
CA SER A 36 7.44 50.75 16.98
C SER A 36 8.67 51.06 16.15
N LYS A 37 9.69 51.73 16.73
CA LYS A 37 10.96 51.98 16.02
C LYS A 37 11.95 50.84 16.17
N ASP A 38 11.74 49.96 17.13
CA ASP A 38 12.64 48.85 17.42
C ASP A 38 12.52 47.76 16.35
N SER A 39 13.61 47.03 16.11
CA SER A 39 13.63 45.86 15.20
C SER A 39 12.84 44.67 15.77
N VAL A 40 12.59 44.67 17.09
CA VAL A 40 11.79 43.67 17.80
C VAL A 40 10.68 44.37 18.55
N PHE A 41 9.43 44.11 18.20
CA PHE A 41 8.27 44.51 18.97
C PHE A 41 8.06 43.52 20.12
N LYS A 42 7.99 44.03 21.36
CA LYS A 42 7.74 43.23 22.56
C LYS A 42 6.48 43.70 23.25
N LEU A 43 5.61 42.76 23.60
CA LEU A 43 4.45 43.01 24.45
C LEU A 43 4.34 41.92 25.51
N THR A 44 4.17 42.35 26.75
CA THR A 44 4.08 41.45 27.90
C THR A 44 2.85 41.75 28.72
N HIS A 45 2.17 40.72 29.26
CA HIS A 45 1.11 40.86 30.25
C HIS A 45 -0.05 41.78 29.79
N ALA A 46 -0.62 41.45 28.62
CA ALA A 46 -1.67 42.23 27.97
C ALA A 46 -2.91 41.39 27.66
N LYS A 47 -4.05 42.05 27.46
CA LYS A 47 -5.30 41.44 27.02
C LYS A 47 -5.83 42.17 25.80
N ILE A 48 -6.01 41.43 24.71
CA ILE A 48 -6.44 41.95 23.42
C ILE A 48 -7.92 41.64 23.26
N THR A 49 -8.74 42.68 23.31
CA THR A 49 -10.21 42.58 23.22
C THR A 49 -10.69 43.03 21.86
N PHE A 50 -11.81 42.45 21.40
CA PHE A 50 -12.41 42.79 20.13
C PHE A 50 -13.23 44.08 20.27
N ASP A 51 -12.86 45.12 19.53
CA ASP A 51 -13.63 46.35 19.41
C ASP A 51 -14.45 46.35 18.11
N PRO A 52 -15.80 46.25 18.14
CA PRO A 52 -16.64 46.22 16.94
C PRO A 52 -16.49 47.42 16.01
N LEU A 53 -16.00 48.56 16.50
CA LEU A 53 -15.83 49.78 15.72
C LEU A 53 -14.53 49.78 14.93
N THR A 54 -13.44 49.24 15.49
CA THR A 54 -12.11 49.29 14.89
C THR A 54 -11.67 47.93 14.31
N ASP A 55 -12.16 46.83 14.86
CA ASP A 55 -11.65 45.48 14.60
C ASP A 55 -12.48 44.67 13.59
N GLN A 56 -13.33 45.30 12.77
CA GLN A 56 -14.18 44.58 11.80
C GLN A 56 -13.40 43.56 10.95
N ARG A 57 -12.16 43.88 10.56
CA ARG A 57 -11.26 42.99 9.81
C ARG A 57 -10.88 41.68 10.54
N PHE A 58 -10.96 41.67 11.87
CA PHE A 58 -10.65 40.51 12.72
C PHE A 58 -11.92 39.72 13.09
N SER A 59 -13.10 40.13 12.63
CA SER A 59 -14.38 39.58 13.09
C SER A 59 -14.90 38.37 12.30
N ASN A 60 -14.77 38.36 10.96
CA ASN A 60 -15.07 37.24 10.04
C ASN A 60 -15.02 37.65 8.55
N SER A 61 -14.39 38.78 8.19
CA SER A 61 -14.49 39.33 6.85
C SER A 61 -13.69 38.54 5.80
N ASP A 62 -14.27 38.37 4.62
CA ASP A 62 -13.58 37.99 3.36
C ASP A 62 -12.78 39.18 2.78
N GLU A 63 -12.27 40.07 3.64
CA GLU A 63 -11.46 41.21 3.23
C GLU A 63 -10.19 40.75 2.48
N PRO A 64 -9.65 41.59 1.57
CA PRO A 64 -8.67 41.16 0.58
C PRO A 64 -7.37 40.61 1.19
N LYS A 65 -6.79 39.65 0.46
CA LYS A 65 -5.54 38.92 0.77
C LYS A 65 -4.38 39.90 1.04
N ASP A 66 -3.62 39.63 2.11
CA ASP A 66 -2.35 40.29 2.48
C ASP A 66 -2.40 41.83 2.56
N SER A 67 -3.22 42.37 3.47
CA SER A 67 -3.31 43.83 3.69
C SER A 67 -2.32 44.38 4.72
N ILE A 68 -1.72 43.53 5.56
CA ILE A 68 -0.75 43.95 6.59
C ILE A 68 0.59 43.23 6.41
N PHE A 69 1.66 44.02 6.35
CA PHE A 69 3.04 43.55 6.28
C PHE A 69 3.80 43.99 7.53
N ILE A 70 4.34 43.03 8.27
CA ILE A 70 5.12 43.28 9.48
C ILE A 70 6.56 42.86 9.23
N ASP A 71 7.45 43.86 9.07
CA ASP A 71 8.90 43.65 8.90
C ASP A 71 9.70 43.88 10.18
N LYS A 72 9.16 43.37 11.29
CA LYS A 72 9.79 43.40 12.61
C LYS A 72 9.53 42.10 13.33
N ALA A 73 10.50 41.65 14.14
CA ALA A 73 10.29 40.46 14.96
C ALA A 73 9.21 40.77 16.00
N VAL A 74 8.32 39.82 16.26
CA VAL A 74 7.21 40.00 17.20
C VAL A 74 7.36 39.00 18.34
N GLU A 75 7.53 39.51 19.56
CA GLU A 75 7.61 38.72 20.79
C GLU A 75 6.44 39.08 21.71
N LEU A 76 5.48 38.16 21.83
CA LEU A 76 4.36 38.30 22.76
C LEU A 76 4.54 37.31 23.91
N LYS A 77 4.49 37.81 25.15
CA LYS A 77 4.59 36.99 26.36
C LYS A 77 3.40 37.25 27.28
N ASP A 78 2.71 36.20 27.71
CA ASP A 78 1.55 36.35 28.60
C ASP A 78 0.49 37.32 28.03
N VAL A 79 0.19 37.15 26.73
CA VAL A 79 -0.82 37.95 26.02
C VAL A 79 -2.07 37.11 25.78
N ILE A 80 -3.20 37.57 26.30
CA ILE A 80 -4.50 36.92 26.16
C ILE A 80 -5.24 37.54 24.98
N PHE A 81 -5.81 36.73 24.10
CA PHE A 81 -6.69 37.23 23.04
C PHE A 81 -8.13 36.78 23.29
N GLU A 82 -9.08 37.65 22.99
CA GLU A 82 -10.50 37.32 23.04
C GLU A 82 -10.88 36.31 21.94
N GLU A 83 -11.57 35.22 22.31
CA GLU A 83 -11.83 34.03 21.49
C GLU A 83 -12.52 34.29 20.14
N ARG A 84 -13.22 35.42 19.99
CA ARG A 84 -13.98 35.77 18.78
C ARG A 84 -13.11 36.27 17.65
N ALA A 85 -11.96 36.85 17.95
CA ALA A 85 -11.14 37.53 16.96
C ALA A 85 -10.19 36.59 16.22
N LYS A 86 -9.98 36.88 14.94
CA LYS A 86 -9.17 36.09 14.01
C LYS A 86 -8.04 36.94 13.47
N ILE A 87 -6.80 36.56 13.76
CA ILE A 87 -5.60 37.14 13.18
C ILE A 87 -5.48 36.60 11.76
N ASN A 88 -5.96 37.38 10.78
CA ASN A 88 -6.08 36.96 9.39
C ASN A 88 -5.34 37.88 8.42
N TYR A 89 -4.82 37.29 7.33
CA TYR A 89 -4.25 38.02 6.18
C TYR A 89 -3.09 38.95 6.57
N ILE A 90 -2.16 38.43 7.38
CA ILE A 90 -0.96 39.16 7.82
C ILE A 90 0.29 38.44 7.33
N SER A 91 1.21 39.22 6.77
CA SER A 91 2.49 38.74 6.29
C SER A 91 3.63 39.18 7.22
N PHE A 92 4.15 38.25 8.02
CA PHE A 92 5.28 38.46 8.92
C PHE A 92 6.59 38.14 8.21
N LYS A 93 7.43 39.16 8.01
CA LYS A 93 8.74 39.01 7.35
C LYS A 93 9.85 38.59 8.32
N ARG A 94 9.64 38.77 9.61
CA ARG A 94 10.58 38.43 10.69
C ARG A 94 9.96 37.41 11.65
N PRO A 95 10.73 36.81 12.57
CA PRO A 95 10.25 35.73 13.42
C PRO A 95 9.12 36.19 14.36
N VAL A 96 8.15 35.30 14.57
CA VAL A 96 7.05 35.50 15.51
C VAL A 96 7.17 34.49 16.65
N SER A 97 7.21 34.99 17.88
CA SER A 97 7.32 34.20 19.10
C SER A 97 6.18 34.53 20.06
N LEU A 98 5.37 33.52 20.35
CA LEU A 98 4.24 33.59 21.28
C LEU A 98 4.58 32.67 22.46
N VAL A 99 4.82 33.27 23.63
CA VAL A 99 5.14 32.56 24.86
C VAL A 99 3.99 32.75 25.83
N GLU A 100 3.41 31.67 26.34
CA GLU A 100 2.31 31.74 27.32
C GLU A 100 1.21 32.68 26.82
N SER A 101 0.83 32.58 25.54
CA SER A 101 -0.09 33.54 24.91
C SER A 101 -1.16 32.78 24.13
N GLY A 102 -2.41 33.25 24.19
CA GLY A 102 -3.58 32.59 23.63
C GLY A 102 -4.85 32.83 24.43
N PRO A 103 -5.96 32.13 24.13
CA PRO A 103 -6.19 31.34 22.91
C PRO A 103 -6.26 32.24 21.66
N PHE A 104 -6.13 31.71 20.44
CA PHE A 104 -6.25 32.53 19.22
C PHE A 104 -6.61 31.70 17.98
N GLN A 105 -7.06 32.41 16.96
CA GLN A 105 -7.23 31.89 15.61
C GLN A 105 -6.33 32.66 14.65
N ILE A 106 -5.26 32.03 14.16
CA ILE A 106 -4.36 32.59 13.13
C ILE A 106 -4.68 31.89 11.82
N ARG A 107 -5.17 32.66 10.83
CA ARG A 107 -5.51 32.10 9.52
C ARG A 107 -4.98 32.92 8.36
N ASN A 108 -4.76 32.27 7.22
CA ASN A 108 -4.36 32.95 5.98
C ASN A 108 -3.16 33.91 6.17
N CYS A 109 -2.24 33.61 7.10
CA CYS A 109 -1.06 34.42 7.38
C CYS A 109 0.19 33.80 6.73
N SER A 110 1.21 34.62 6.47
CA SER A 110 2.52 34.14 6.00
C SER A 110 3.64 34.44 7.02
N PHE A 111 4.55 33.48 7.21
CA PHE A 111 5.68 33.57 8.14
C PHE A 111 6.98 33.27 7.40
N ALA A 112 7.79 34.29 7.13
CA ALA A 112 8.98 34.16 6.30
C ALA A 112 10.16 33.49 7.02
N GLU A 113 10.48 33.89 8.27
CA GLU A 113 11.68 33.41 8.98
C GLU A 113 11.39 32.36 10.06
N GLY A 114 10.22 32.41 10.71
CA GLY A 114 9.82 31.37 11.67
C GLY A 114 8.63 31.73 12.55
N PHE A 115 8.00 30.70 13.10
CA PHE A 115 6.87 30.80 14.03
C PHE A 115 7.10 29.88 15.23
N SER A 116 7.00 30.43 16.43
CA SER A 116 7.09 29.68 17.68
C SER A 116 5.90 29.98 18.58
N LEU A 117 5.14 28.96 18.94
CA LEU A 117 4.12 28.98 19.98
C LEU A 117 4.56 28.04 21.10
N ARG A 118 4.75 28.57 22.30
CA ARG A 118 5.16 27.80 23.47
C ARG A 118 4.37 28.22 24.68
N ASN A 119 3.83 27.28 25.44
CA ASN A 119 3.40 27.53 26.81
C ASN A 119 4.03 26.48 27.75
N SER A 120 3.67 26.58 29.02
CA SER A 120 4.10 25.65 30.06
C SER A 120 2.91 25.27 30.94
N GLU A 121 3.06 24.24 31.78
CA GLU A 121 2.08 23.88 32.82
C GLU A 121 1.79 25.04 33.79
N LYS A 122 2.70 26.02 33.88
CA LYS A 122 2.58 27.20 34.74
C LYS A 122 1.76 28.32 34.11
N PHE A 123 1.30 28.17 32.88
CA PHE A 123 0.56 29.22 32.19
C PHE A 123 -0.74 29.56 32.93
N GLU A 124 -0.86 30.79 33.43
CA GLU A 124 -1.95 31.17 34.35
C GLU A 124 -3.35 31.00 33.76
N LEU A 125 -3.53 31.18 32.44
CA LEU A 125 -4.81 30.92 31.77
C LEU A 125 -5.31 29.47 31.87
N LEU A 126 -4.41 28.52 32.13
CA LEU A 126 -4.80 27.13 32.41
C LEU A 126 -5.60 27.04 33.72
N LYS A 127 -5.46 28.00 34.63
CA LYS A 127 -6.09 28.03 35.96
C LYS A 127 -7.34 28.91 36.03
N GLU A 128 -7.55 29.80 35.05
CA GLU A 128 -8.67 30.76 35.02
C GLU A 128 -9.98 30.12 34.51
N ARG A 129 -10.99 29.92 35.36
CA ARG A 129 -12.27 29.26 35.01
C ARG A 129 -13.20 30.03 34.04
N THR A 130 -12.80 31.21 33.59
CA THR A 130 -13.66 32.19 32.90
C THR A 130 -13.71 32.02 31.37
N ILE A 131 -12.88 31.15 30.80
CA ILE A 131 -12.73 30.96 29.34
C ILE A 131 -13.32 29.60 28.95
N SER A 132 -13.96 29.49 27.78
CA SER A 132 -14.66 28.27 27.31
C SER A 132 -13.72 27.10 26.92
N GLY A 133 -12.47 27.16 27.37
CA GLY A 133 -11.34 26.33 26.96
C GLY A 133 -10.30 27.14 26.17
N LEU A 134 -9.08 26.63 26.06
CA LEU A 134 -8.02 27.24 25.26
C LEU A 134 -7.97 26.60 23.86
N TRP A 135 -8.42 27.35 22.86
CA TRP A 135 -8.50 26.89 21.47
C TRP A 135 -7.42 27.57 20.63
N TYR A 136 -6.44 26.78 20.18
CA TYR A 136 -5.40 27.23 19.27
C TYR A 136 -5.70 26.74 17.86
N ASN A 137 -6.03 27.67 16.95
CA ASN A 137 -6.30 27.34 15.56
C ASN A 137 -5.30 28.04 14.64
N LEU A 138 -4.48 27.25 13.96
CA LEU A 138 -3.55 27.65 12.91
C LEU A 138 -4.05 27.03 11.62
N SER A 139 -4.72 27.81 10.76
CA SER A 139 -5.24 27.30 9.49
C SER A 139 -4.95 28.12 8.25
N ASN A 140 -4.74 27.46 7.12
CA ASN A 140 -4.47 28.11 5.83
C ASN A 140 -3.24 29.02 5.83
N ASN A 141 -2.25 28.78 6.70
CA ASN A 141 -1.06 29.62 6.78
C ASN A 141 0.05 29.10 5.87
N LEU A 142 0.93 30.01 5.46
CA LEU A 142 2.17 29.72 4.75
C LEU A 142 3.37 29.92 5.68
N PHE A 143 4.15 28.86 5.91
CA PHE A 143 5.38 28.92 6.68
C PHE A 143 6.58 28.63 5.78
N LEU A 144 7.50 29.59 5.67
CA LEU A 144 8.76 29.43 4.94
C LEU A 144 9.96 29.12 5.86
N GLY A 145 9.80 29.45 7.15
CA GLY A 145 10.76 29.19 8.21
C GLY A 145 10.40 28.00 9.11
N SER A 146 11.10 27.91 10.25
CA SER A 146 10.81 26.86 11.25
C SER A 146 9.45 27.07 11.93
N VAL A 147 8.78 25.97 12.25
CA VAL A 147 7.49 25.95 12.96
C VAL A 147 7.64 25.15 14.23
N VAL A 148 7.50 25.80 15.38
CA VAL A 148 7.51 25.14 16.68
C VAL A 148 6.22 25.45 17.41
N VAL A 149 5.41 24.43 17.65
CA VAL A 149 4.21 24.49 18.48
C VAL A 149 4.40 23.51 19.62
N ARG A 150 4.53 24.03 20.85
CA ARG A 150 4.65 23.23 22.07
C ARG A 150 3.60 23.70 23.06
N LEU A 151 2.58 22.87 23.26
CA LEU A 151 1.44 23.17 24.10
C LEU A 151 1.30 22.17 25.26
N PHE A 152 1.17 22.70 26.46
CA PHE A 152 0.79 22.03 27.70
C PHE A 152 -0.62 22.49 28.06
N GLY A 153 -1.50 21.53 28.29
CA GLY A 153 -2.85 21.73 28.82
C GLY A 153 -2.95 21.31 30.28
N ASN A 154 -4.19 21.24 30.76
CA ASN A 154 -4.49 20.54 32.01
C ASN A 154 -5.01 19.15 31.69
N ASN A 155 -4.81 18.20 32.60
CA ASN A 155 -5.36 16.85 32.47
C ASN A 155 -6.85 16.93 32.07
N PRO A 156 -7.23 16.49 30.86
CA PRO A 156 -8.58 16.62 30.36
C PRO A 156 -9.59 15.70 31.07
N ASN A 157 -9.13 14.83 31.97
CA ASN A 157 -9.98 14.05 32.86
C ASN A 157 -10.28 14.79 34.18
N SER A 158 -9.65 15.95 34.43
CA SER A 158 -9.93 16.79 35.59
C SER A 158 -11.18 17.64 35.36
N VAL A 159 -12.09 17.63 36.34
CA VAL A 159 -13.36 18.36 36.30
C VAL A 159 -13.19 19.88 36.51
N ASN A 160 -12.00 20.32 36.93
CA ASN A 160 -11.78 21.66 37.49
C ASN A 160 -10.91 22.60 36.62
N SER A 161 -10.68 22.28 35.34
CA SER A 161 -9.69 23.00 34.51
C SER A 161 -10.14 23.28 33.08
N ASN A 162 -9.62 24.35 32.48
CA ASN A 162 -9.84 24.65 31.06
C ASN A 162 -9.23 23.56 30.19
N PHE A 163 -10.00 23.08 29.24
CA PHE A 163 -9.54 22.16 28.21
C PHE A 163 -8.71 22.89 27.17
N CYS A 164 -7.59 22.31 26.74
CA CYS A 164 -6.72 22.88 25.73
C CYS A 164 -6.78 22.04 24.44
N GLN A 165 -6.90 22.69 23.28
CA GLN A 165 -6.99 22.04 21.97
C GLN A 165 -6.12 22.74 20.93
N LEU A 166 -5.48 21.95 20.07
CA LEU A 166 -4.67 22.43 18.95
C LEU A 166 -5.22 21.94 17.61
N HIS A 167 -5.57 22.87 16.74
CA HIS A 167 -5.95 22.62 15.35
C HIS A 167 -4.91 23.26 14.42
N PHE A 168 -4.12 22.41 13.76
CA PHE A 168 -3.12 22.78 12.76
C PHE A 168 -3.55 22.24 11.40
N ASN A 169 -4.33 23.05 10.66
CA ASN A 169 -5.10 22.55 9.51
C ASN A 169 -4.81 23.32 8.22
N ASN A 170 -4.67 22.60 7.10
CA ASN A 170 -4.55 23.18 5.77
C ASN A 170 -3.40 24.21 5.62
N ASN A 171 -2.32 24.03 6.38
CA ASN A 171 -1.15 24.89 6.27
C ASN A 171 -0.19 24.35 5.20
N THR A 172 0.54 25.26 4.57
CA THR A 172 1.66 24.94 3.69
C THR A 172 2.96 25.32 4.38
N ILE A 173 3.86 24.36 4.51
CA ILE A 173 5.19 24.53 5.09
C ILE A 173 6.21 24.14 4.04
N THR A 174 7.05 25.07 3.63
CA THR A 174 8.13 24.83 2.68
C THR A 174 9.40 25.45 3.25
N THR A 175 10.30 24.62 3.75
CA THR A 175 11.49 25.05 4.48
C THR A 175 12.71 24.26 4.05
N ASP A 176 13.82 24.97 3.87
CA ASP A 176 15.13 24.42 3.49
C ASP A 176 16.19 24.68 4.57
N LEU A 177 15.73 24.95 5.80
CA LEU A 177 16.63 25.19 6.92
C LEU A 177 17.38 23.90 7.27
N ARG A 178 18.60 24.06 7.80
CA ARG A 178 19.30 22.99 8.53
C ARG A 178 19.32 23.36 10.00
N ARG A 179 18.77 22.50 10.86
CA ARG A 179 19.06 22.55 12.30
C ARG A 179 20.13 21.51 12.62
N ILE A 180 20.84 21.74 13.72
CA ILE A 180 21.83 20.80 14.25
C ILE A 180 21.55 20.75 15.75
N ASP A 181 20.46 20.07 16.11
CA ASP A 181 20.09 19.69 17.48
C ASP A 181 19.50 18.26 17.48
N LEU A 182 19.40 17.59 18.64
CA LEU A 182 19.10 16.14 18.72
C LEU A 182 17.80 15.71 18.03
N ASN A 183 16.80 16.59 17.94
CA ASN A 183 15.54 16.28 17.29
C ASN A 183 15.53 16.71 15.81
N ASN A 184 16.48 17.56 15.42
CA ASN A 184 16.62 18.21 14.12
C ASN A 184 15.27 18.67 13.48
N ALA A 185 14.30 18.96 14.33
CA ALA A 185 12.91 19.14 13.91
C ALA A 185 12.69 20.60 13.56
N ILE A 186 12.53 20.86 12.27
CA ILE A 186 12.19 22.19 11.75
C ILE A 186 10.70 22.43 11.89
N VAL A 187 9.91 21.36 11.83
CA VAL A 187 8.48 21.35 12.16
C VAL A 187 8.28 20.49 13.40
N MET A 188 7.92 21.12 14.50
CA MET A 188 7.63 20.44 15.76
C MET A 188 6.22 20.80 16.20
N ILE A 189 5.36 19.80 16.36
CA ILE A 189 4.03 19.92 16.94
C ILE A 189 3.96 18.99 18.14
N PHE A 190 3.97 19.57 19.33
CA PHE A 190 3.96 18.89 20.62
C PHE A 190 2.74 19.30 21.42
N GLY A 191 2.01 18.32 21.92
CA GLY A 191 0.90 18.48 22.85
C GLY A 191 1.07 17.60 24.09
N HIS A 192 0.90 18.18 25.28
CA HIS A 192 0.85 17.47 26.55
C HIS A 192 -0.45 17.81 27.27
N ASP A 193 -1.18 16.80 27.76
CA ASP A 193 -2.48 16.97 28.43
C ASP A 193 -3.50 17.80 27.64
N LEU A 194 -3.62 17.54 26.32
CA LEU A 194 -4.59 18.23 25.48
C LEU A 194 -5.87 17.42 25.30
N VAL A 195 -7.02 18.07 25.17
CA VAL A 195 -8.24 17.35 24.73
C VAL A 195 -8.05 16.85 23.29
N GLN A 196 -7.40 17.64 22.44
CA GLN A 196 -7.24 17.28 21.03
C GLN A 196 -6.00 17.91 20.42
N VAL A 197 -5.26 17.11 19.65
CA VAL A 197 -4.27 17.57 18.67
C VAL A 197 -4.73 17.14 17.28
N ALA A 198 -4.99 18.10 16.40
CA ALA A 198 -5.38 17.83 15.03
C ALA A 198 -4.38 18.45 14.05
N ILE A 199 -3.75 17.61 13.23
CA ILE A 199 -2.81 17.96 12.17
C ILE A 199 -3.45 17.45 10.88
N ARG A 200 -4.19 18.32 10.17
CA ARG A 200 -5.02 17.89 9.04
C ARG A 200 -4.73 18.65 7.75
N LYS A 201 -4.68 17.94 6.63
CA LYS A 201 -4.60 18.53 5.27
C LYS A 201 -3.40 19.46 5.07
N ASN A 202 -2.32 19.29 5.83
CA ASN A 202 -1.14 20.13 5.67
C ASN A 202 -0.26 19.61 4.54
N LYS A 203 0.41 20.53 3.84
CA LYS A 203 1.49 20.22 2.91
C LYS A 203 2.81 20.61 3.58
N ILE A 204 3.66 19.63 3.89
CA ILE A 204 4.92 19.82 4.61
C ILE A 204 6.07 19.34 3.73
N GLU A 205 6.91 20.28 3.29
CA GLU A 205 8.15 20.06 2.54
C GLU A 205 9.32 20.63 3.38
N ALA A 206 9.94 19.78 4.19
CA ALA A 206 11.10 20.11 5.02
C ALA A 206 12.37 19.45 4.46
N ILE A 207 13.01 20.11 3.49
CA ILE A 207 14.03 19.48 2.61
C ILE A 207 15.25 18.98 3.39
N ASN A 208 15.70 19.75 4.37
CA ASN A 208 16.94 19.52 5.13
C ASN A 208 16.69 19.40 6.66
N GLY A 209 15.51 18.92 7.05
CA GLY A 209 15.31 18.56 8.46
C GLY A 209 14.06 17.75 8.75
N GLY A 210 13.93 17.41 10.03
CA GLY A 210 12.92 16.51 10.54
C GLY A 210 11.56 17.17 10.78
N VAL A 211 10.55 16.31 10.81
CA VAL A 211 9.20 16.63 11.28
C VAL A 211 8.93 15.81 12.54
N TYR A 212 8.42 16.44 13.58
CA TYR A 212 8.18 15.83 14.87
C TYR A 212 6.77 16.10 15.36
N PHE A 213 5.97 15.05 15.48
CA PHE A 213 4.62 15.09 16.03
C PHE A 213 4.56 14.27 17.31
N GLU A 214 4.16 14.91 18.40
CA GLU A 214 4.04 14.27 19.70
C GLU A 214 2.77 14.72 20.41
N ALA A 215 2.03 13.74 20.94
CA ALA A 215 0.85 13.96 21.75
C ALA A 215 0.90 13.03 22.98
N ILE A 216 1.23 13.58 24.15
CA ILE A 216 1.54 12.79 25.36
C ILE A 216 0.80 13.30 26.60
N GLY A 217 1.15 12.76 27.77
CA GLY A 217 0.39 12.96 29.01
C GLY A 217 -1.03 12.41 28.85
N SER A 218 -1.98 13.00 29.54
CA SER A 218 -3.40 12.66 29.48
C SER A 218 -4.09 13.14 28.19
N THR A 219 -3.34 13.36 27.08
CA THR A 219 -3.93 13.82 25.82
C THR A 219 -4.99 12.84 25.31
N ARG A 220 -6.20 13.33 25.04
CA ARG A 220 -7.36 12.45 24.77
C ARG A 220 -7.43 11.99 23.32
N ASN A 221 -7.30 12.93 22.36
CA ASN A 221 -7.47 12.65 20.95
C ASN A 221 -6.29 13.18 20.11
N ALA A 222 -5.81 12.40 19.14
CA ALA A 222 -4.82 12.85 18.16
C ALA A 222 -5.20 12.43 16.73
N PHE A 223 -5.19 13.39 15.81
CA PHE A 223 -5.60 13.19 14.42
C PHE A 223 -4.53 13.70 13.47
N ILE A 224 -3.92 12.80 12.70
CA ILE A 224 -2.93 13.10 11.66
C ILE A 224 -3.52 12.62 10.34
N THR A 225 -4.27 13.49 9.66
CA THR A 225 -5.09 13.05 8.50
C THR A 225 -4.97 13.94 7.27
N GLY A 226 -4.92 13.34 6.08
CA GLY A 226 -4.93 14.10 4.82
C GLY A 226 -3.65 14.87 4.53
N ASN A 227 -2.54 14.62 5.22
CA ASN A 227 -1.31 15.41 5.07
C ASN A 227 -0.43 14.88 3.94
N ILE A 228 0.31 15.78 3.29
CA ILE A 228 1.41 15.45 2.37
C ILE A 228 2.69 15.83 3.10
N ILE A 229 3.56 14.86 3.39
CA ILE A 229 4.77 15.07 4.20
C ILE A 229 5.98 14.55 3.44
N ARG A 230 6.95 15.44 3.23
CA ARG A 230 8.27 15.14 2.67
C ARG A 230 9.33 15.81 3.54
N SER A 231 10.18 15.00 4.15
CA SER A 231 11.22 15.40 5.09
C SER A 231 12.32 14.34 5.17
N GLU A 232 13.46 14.68 5.79
CA GLU A 232 14.52 13.69 6.06
C GLU A 232 14.05 12.59 7.02
N GLY A 233 13.13 12.93 7.93
CA GLY A 233 12.49 11.99 8.83
C GLY A 233 11.20 12.56 9.42
N LEU A 234 10.28 11.67 9.79
CA LEU A 234 9.05 11.98 10.49
C LEU A 234 8.99 11.14 11.77
N SER A 235 9.05 11.78 12.93
CA SER A 235 8.80 11.09 14.19
C SER A 235 7.37 11.34 14.65
N ILE A 236 6.68 10.26 15.03
CA ILE A 236 5.35 10.31 15.60
C ILE A 236 5.42 9.59 16.96
N LYS A 237 4.99 10.28 18.01
CA LYS A 237 4.85 9.71 19.35
C LYS A 237 3.47 10.00 19.92
N LYS A 238 2.91 9.02 20.61
CA LYS A 238 1.66 9.18 21.34
C LYS A 238 1.72 8.54 22.73
N ASN A 239 0.82 8.94 23.62
CA ASN A 239 0.54 8.18 24.84
C ASN A 239 -0.27 6.89 24.55
N ASP A 240 -0.25 5.95 25.49
CA ASP A 240 -0.98 4.69 25.42
C ASP A 240 -2.48 4.85 25.65
N ASP A 241 -2.87 5.85 26.47
CA ASP A 241 -4.25 6.00 26.96
C ASP A 241 -5.16 6.88 26.12
N MET A 242 -4.77 7.20 24.88
CA MET A 242 -5.62 7.99 23.99
C MET A 242 -6.98 7.32 23.79
N LYS A 243 -8.03 8.14 23.78
CA LYS A 243 -9.37 7.69 23.44
C LYS A 243 -9.47 7.49 21.94
N GLU A 244 -8.98 8.42 21.14
CA GLU A 244 -9.05 8.36 19.69
C GLU A 244 -7.68 8.71 19.08
N PHE A 245 -7.22 7.87 18.15
CA PHE A 245 -6.02 8.11 17.37
C PHE A 245 -6.31 7.80 15.90
N GLU A 246 -6.10 8.77 15.03
CA GLU A 246 -6.21 8.58 13.58
C GLU A 246 -4.89 8.95 12.89
N LEU A 247 -4.38 8.03 12.07
CA LEU A 247 -3.28 8.23 11.14
C LEU A 247 -3.69 7.65 9.78
N ARG A 248 -4.36 8.45 8.96
CA ARG A 248 -4.96 7.98 7.71
C ARG A 248 -4.99 9.04 6.61
N ASP A 249 -5.15 8.57 5.38
CA ASP A 249 -5.25 9.41 4.19
C ASP A 249 -4.03 10.34 3.99
N ASN A 250 -2.85 9.94 4.47
CA ASN A 250 -1.61 10.72 4.33
C ASN A 250 -0.75 10.21 3.17
N LYS A 251 -0.02 11.13 2.53
CA LYS A 251 1.05 10.81 1.58
C LYS A 251 2.39 11.15 2.25
N ILE A 252 3.07 10.13 2.78
CA ILE A 252 4.32 10.29 3.52
C ILE A 252 5.48 9.75 2.67
N GLU A 253 6.36 10.66 2.23
CA GLU A 253 7.57 10.36 1.45
C GLU A 253 8.83 10.34 2.34
N SER A 254 8.66 10.29 3.66
CA SER A 254 9.75 10.32 4.66
C SER A 254 9.90 8.98 5.39
N PRO A 255 11.11 8.63 5.89
CA PRO A 255 11.28 7.64 6.95
C PRO A 255 10.43 7.96 8.18
N ILE A 256 9.71 6.99 8.74
CA ILE A 256 8.79 7.15 9.85
C ILE A 256 9.35 6.47 11.11
N PHE A 257 9.58 7.26 12.15
CA PHE A 257 10.08 6.81 13.45
C PHE A 257 8.96 6.84 14.47
N LEU A 258 8.34 5.69 14.66
CA LEU A 258 7.13 5.56 15.46
C LEU A 258 7.46 5.15 16.89
N GLY A 259 7.07 5.98 17.85
CA GLY A 259 7.08 5.65 19.28
C GLY A 259 5.65 5.37 19.75
N ILE A 260 5.25 4.10 19.69
CA ILE A 260 3.96 3.62 20.17
C ILE A 260 4.20 2.34 20.97
N ASP A 261 3.72 2.29 22.21
CA ASP A 261 3.83 1.10 23.05
C ASP A 261 2.59 0.20 22.90
N GLN A 262 1.38 0.77 22.75
CA GLN A 262 0.15 0.00 22.52
C GLN A 262 -0.77 0.57 21.41
N LEU A 263 -1.37 -0.33 20.63
CA LEU A 263 -2.40 -0.06 19.63
C LEU A 263 -3.76 -0.61 20.09
N ARG A 264 -4.76 0.25 20.23
CA ARG A 264 -6.13 -0.13 20.58
C ARG A 264 -6.94 -0.41 19.33
N SER A 265 -7.93 -1.29 19.43
CA SER A 265 -8.84 -1.63 18.31
C SER A 265 -9.55 -0.40 17.74
N ASN A 266 -9.95 0.56 18.57
CA ASN A 266 -10.66 1.75 18.09
C ASN A 266 -9.77 2.81 17.40
N TYR A 267 -8.44 2.60 17.31
CA TYR A 267 -7.57 3.46 16.53
C TYR A 267 -7.74 3.21 15.03
N ILE A 268 -7.60 4.26 14.22
CA ILE A 268 -7.71 4.16 12.76
C ILE A 268 -6.35 4.49 12.17
N ILE A 269 -5.65 3.47 11.66
CA ILE A 269 -4.34 3.64 11.05
C ILE A 269 -4.34 2.99 9.67
N ASP A 270 -3.96 3.74 8.64
CA ASP A 270 -3.86 3.21 7.29
C ASP A 270 -2.47 2.63 7.05
N TRP A 271 -2.37 1.30 6.92
CA TRP A 271 -1.07 0.65 6.65
C TRP A 271 -0.38 1.17 5.39
N LYS A 272 -1.16 1.56 4.37
CA LYS A 272 -0.63 2.12 3.11
C LYS A 272 0.21 3.39 3.33
N ASP A 273 -0.09 4.17 4.37
CA ASP A 273 0.61 5.41 4.72
C ASP A 273 1.97 5.12 5.38
N LEU A 274 2.11 3.93 5.98
CA LEU A 274 3.29 3.52 6.76
C LEU A 274 4.23 2.59 6.00
N LYS A 275 3.69 1.87 5.01
CA LYS A 275 4.37 0.77 4.32
C LYS A 275 5.76 1.19 3.83
N GLU A 276 6.74 0.30 4.00
CA GLU A 276 8.14 0.44 3.53
C GLU A 276 9.01 1.48 4.27
N ASN A 277 8.42 2.41 5.01
CA ASN A 277 9.14 3.50 5.68
C ASN A 277 9.06 3.50 7.20
N LEU A 278 8.32 2.57 7.80
CA LEU A 278 8.16 2.45 9.24
C LEU A 278 9.38 1.84 9.94
N PHE A 279 9.77 2.46 11.06
CA PHE A 279 10.79 1.98 12.01
C PHE A 279 10.33 2.18 13.45
N SER A 280 10.86 1.35 14.35
CA SER A 280 10.79 1.62 15.79
C SER A 280 11.59 2.86 16.13
N GLY A 281 10.89 3.95 16.50
CA GLY A 281 11.54 5.22 16.86
C GLY A 281 12.48 5.08 18.06
N THR A 282 12.07 4.31 19.07
CA THR A 282 12.88 4.05 20.27
C THR A 282 14.16 3.29 19.95
N ARG A 283 14.09 2.26 19.11
CA ARG A 283 15.27 1.43 18.78
C ARG A 283 16.21 2.14 17.83
N TYR A 284 15.67 2.89 16.89
CA TYR A 284 16.46 3.77 16.05
C TYR A 284 17.23 4.82 16.88
N LEU A 285 16.54 5.45 17.84
CA LEU A 285 17.19 6.40 18.75
C LEU A 285 18.32 5.73 19.54
N PHE A 286 18.11 4.54 20.13
CA PHE A 286 19.18 3.85 20.84
C PHE A 286 20.35 3.44 19.94
N PHE A 287 20.08 2.99 18.71
CA PHE A 287 21.12 2.74 17.72
C PHE A 287 21.97 3.99 17.50
N HIS A 288 21.34 5.14 17.25
CA HIS A 288 22.01 6.41 17.04
C HIS A 288 22.83 6.83 18.28
N LEU A 289 22.22 6.72 19.47
CA LEU A 289 22.83 7.03 20.76
C LEU A 289 24.11 6.23 21.06
N ASN A 290 24.24 5.04 20.51
CA ASN A 290 25.40 4.17 20.74
C ASN A 290 26.54 4.38 19.72
N LEU A 291 26.38 5.25 18.71
CA LEU A 291 27.41 5.47 17.69
C LEU A 291 28.52 6.44 18.14
N TYR A 292 28.21 7.35 19.06
CA TYR A 292 29.11 8.45 19.44
C TYR A 292 29.06 8.76 20.93
N ASP A 293 30.05 9.51 21.41
CA ASP A 293 29.97 10.14 22.71
C ASP A 293 28.84 11.18 22.80
N SER A 294 28.52 11.59 24.03
CA SER A 294 27.45 12.54 24.30
C SER A 294 27.68 13.90 23.66
N ASP A 295 28.92 14.33 23.38
CA ASP A 295 29.19 15.69 22.88
C ASP A 295 29.06 15.79 21.36
N THR A 296 29.36 14.70 20.67
CA THR A 296 29.25 14.58 19.22
C THR A 296 27.81 14.36 18.81
N ILE A 297 27.01 13.65 19.61
CA ILE A 297 25.68 13.23 19.19
C ILE A 297 24.69 14.38 18.97
N TRP A 298 24.73 15.42 19.80
CA TRP A 298 23.87 16.61 19.64
C TRP A 298 24.22 17.43 18.39
N LYS A 299 25.36 17.14 17.76
CA LYS A 299 25.84 17.79 16.54
C LYS A 299 25.56 16.97 15.27
N THR A 300 24.90 15.82 15.41
CA THR A 300 24.60 14.91 14.29
C THR A 300 23.13 14.99 13.91
N ASN A 301 22.84 14.91 12.60
CA ASN A 301 21.48 14.80 12.10
C ASN A 301 21.02 13.34 12.21
N ILE A 302 20.19 13.04 13.20
CA ILE A 302 19.61 11.70 13.40
C ILE A 302 18.78 11.22 12.20
N TYR A 303 18.29 12.10 11.33
CA TYR A 303 17.50 11.72 10.16
C TYR A 303 18.32 11.66 8.86
N SER A 304 19.66 11.74 8.95
CA SER A 304 20.50 11.68 7.75
C SER A 304 20.31 10.36 7.00
N GLU A 305 20.33 10.43 5.67
CA GLU A 305 20.19 9.25 4.81
C GLU A 305 21.21 8.15 5.17
N GLU A 306 22.44 8.54 5.55
CA GLU A 306 23.49 7.62 6.00
C GLU A 306 23.03 6.78 7.21
N PHE A 307 22.56 7.43 8.29
CA PHE A 307 22.16 6.72 9.50
C PHE A 307 20.88 5.91 9.30
N VAL A 308 19.90 6.45 8.57
CA VAL A 308 18.67 5.75 8.24
C VAL A 308 18.98 4.48 7.43
N ASN A 309 19.83 4.59 6.40
CA ASN A 309 20.20 3.44 5.58
C ASN A 309 21.05 2.42 6.34
N ARG A 310 21.97 2.87 7.21
CA ARG A 310 22.76 1.97 8.06
C ARG A 310 21.86 1.19 9.02
N TYR A 311 20.86 1.83 9.61
CA TYR A 311 19.90 1.11 10.45
C TYR A 311 19.05 0.14 9.63
N ARG A 312 18.48 0.61 8.51
CA ARG A 312 17.58 -0.15 7.63
C ARG A 312 18.23 -1.39 7.03
N ASN A 313 19.44 -1.27 6.52
CA ASN A 313 20.07 -2.31 5.70
C ASN A 313 21.04 -3.20 6.49
N THR A 314 21.37 -2.82 7.73
CA THR A 314 22.37 -3.51 8.54
C THR A 314 21.85 -3.71 9.97
N HIS A 315 21.78 -2.65 10.78
CA HIS A 315 21.57 -2.81 12.22
C HIS A 315 20.26 -3.51 12.59
N ARG A 316 19.14 -3.16 11.94
CA ARG A 316 17.83 -3.77 12.24
C ARG A 316 17.73 -5.25 11.84
N ILE A 317 18.67 -5.75 11.04
CA ILE A 317 18.69 -7.12 10.52
C ILE A 317 19.64 -7.98 11.36
N GLU A 318 20.86 -7.46 11.58
CA GLU A 318 21.95 -8.19 12.23
C GLU A 318 21.80 -8.21 13.75
N ASN A 319 21.47 -7.06 14.36
CA ASN A 319 21.29 -6.96 15.80
C ASN A 319 19.97 -7.65 16.20
N GLU A 320 20.07 -8.68 17.03
CA GLU A 320 18.92 -9.47 17.48
C GLU A 320 17.87 -8.63 18.25
N TYR A 321 18.31 -7.73 19.13
CA TYR A 321 17.38 -6.87 19.88
C TYR A 321 16.64 -5.89 18.97
N ALA A 322 17.33 -5.27 18.03
CA ALA A 322 16.71 -4.38 17.05
C ALA A 322 15.72 -5.16 16.17
N PHE A 323 16.12 -6.31 15.64
CA PHE A 323 15.25 -7.17 14.83
C PHE A 323 13.98 -7.61 15.57
N ASN A 324 14.12 -8.08 16.81
CA ASN A 324 12.99 -8.51 17.62
C ASN A 324 12.04 -7.35 17.94
N ALA A 325 12.56 -6.14 18.14
CA ALA A 325 11.74 -4.97 18.40
C ALA A 325 11.01 -4.46 17.15
N GLU A 326 11.65 -4.49 15.97
CA GLU A 326 10.98 -4.16 14.70
C GLU A 326 9.87 -5.17 14.37
N THR A 327 10.14 -6.47 14.54
CA THR A 327 9.12 -7.50 14.33
C THR A 327 8.00 -7.41 15.36
N SER A 328 8.29 -7.03 16.62
CA SER A 328 7.27 -6.77 17.64
C SER A 328 6.40 -5.56 17.29
N LEU A 329 6.99 -4.47 16.80
CA LEU A 329 6.24 -3.31 16.30
C LEU A 329 5.29 -3.72 15.18
N LEU A 330 5.79 -4.44 14.17
CA LEU A 330 4.94 -4.95 13.08
C LEU A 330 3.88 -5.93 13.59
N GLY A 331 4.21 -6.80 14.54
CA GLY A 331 3.26 -7.71 15.18
C GLY A 331 2.12 -6.96 15.87
N SER A 332 2.39 -5.83 16.53
CA SER A 332 1.35 -4.99 17.14
C SER A 332 0.39 -4.45 16.08
N PHE A 333 0.88 -4.04 14.91
CA PHE A 333 0.04 -3.61 13.79
C PHE A 333 -0.78 -4.76 13.21
N GLN A 334 -0.18 -5.92 13.03
CA GLN A 334 -0.89 -7.10 12.54
C GLN A 334 -2.06 -7.44 13.46
N ASN A 335 -1.82 -7.51 14.77
CA ASN A 335 -2.85 -7.78 15.77
C ASN A 335 -3.95 -6.72 15.75
N HIS A 336 -3.58 -5.43 15.71
CA HIS A 336 -4.51 -4.33 15.59
C HIS A 336 -5.45 -4.48 14.38
N TYR A 337 -4.91 -4.84 13.21
CA TYR A 337 -5.73 -5.05 12.01
C TYR A 337 -6.59 -6.32 12.07
N LEU A 338 -6.12 -7.38 12.73
CA LEU A 338 -6.90 -8.60 12.97
C LEU A 338 -8.11 -8.31 13.88
N GLU A 339 -7.88 -7.62 14.99
CA GLU A 339 -8.92 -7.20 15.94
C GLU A 339 -9.98 -6.31 15.26
N ASN A 340 -9.55 -5.51 14.27
CA ASN A 340 -10.43 -4.63 13.49
C ASN A 340 -11.06 -5.30 12.26
N HIS A 341 -10.90 -6.62 12.10
CA HIS A 341 -11.36 -7.38 10.93
C HIS A 341 -10.82 -6.88 9.58
N ASN A 342 -9.73 -6.10 9.59
CA ASN A 342 -9.05 -5.58 8.39
C ASN A 342 -8.01 -6.60 7.90
N ARG A 343 -8.50 -7.69 7.30
CA ARG A 343 -7.65 -8.79 6.81
C ARG A 343 -6.63 -8.36 5.76
N ALA A 344 -6.99 -7.44 4.87
CA ALA A 344 -6.10 -6.95 3.83
C ALA A 344 -4.85 -6.28 4.42
N SER A 345 -5.02 -5.40 5.42
CA SER A 345 -3.91 -4.71 6.07
C SER A 345 -3.11 -5.66 6.98
N SER A 346 -3.80 -6.54 7.72
CA SER A 346 -3.14 -7.60 8.52
C SER A 346 -2.22 -8.47 7.66
N ASN A 347 -2.72 -8.96 6.53
CA ASN A 347 -1.94 -9.79 5.61
C ASN A 347 -0.75 -9.02 5.03
N ALA A 348 -0.94 -7.75 4.68
CA ALA A 348 0.14 -6.90 4.19
C ALA A 348 1.25 -6.67 5.24
N VAL A 349 0.89 -6.52 6.52
CA VAL A 349 1.85 -6.43 7.63
C VAL A 349 2.56 -7.77 7.84
N PHE A 350 1.83 -8.89 7.80
CA PHE A 350 2.44 -10.21 7.91
C PHE A 350 3.49 -10.45 6.81
N VAL A 351 3.20 -10.07 5.57
CA VAL A 351 4.18 -10.11 4.47
C VAL A 351 5.39 -9.23 4.78
N ALA A 352 5.21 -8.04 5.38
CA ALA A 352 6.32 -7.18 5.78
C ALA A 352 7.19 -7.81 6.88
N ILE A 353 6.59 -8.48 7.87
CA ILE A 353 7.31 -9.27 8.89
C ILE A 353 8.15 -10.35 8.20
N LYS A 354 7.55 -11.14 7.30
CA LYS A 354 8.25 -12.21 6.58
C LYS A 354 9.34 -11.70 5.63
N ASP A 355 9.18 -10.52 5.08
CA ASP A 355 10.22 -9.84 4.29
C ASP A 355 11.42 -9.41 5.14
N LEU A 356 11.18 -8.93 6.36
CA LEU A 356 12.26 -8.63 7.31
C LEU A 356 12.94 -9.92 7.82
N GLU A 357 12.16 -10.96 8.13
CA GLU A 357 12.70 -12.29 8.45
C GLU A 357 13.57 -12.84 7.32
N THR A 358 13.14 -12.69 6.05
CA THR A 358 13.93 -13.12 4.89
C THR A 358 15.27 -12.40 4.82
N GLN A 359 15.30 -11.09 5.09
CA GLN A 359 16.55 -10.32 5.15
C GLN A 359 17.47 -10.86 6.26
N ARG A 360 16.92 -11.20 7.44
CA ARG A 360 17.68 -11.82 8.52
C ARG A 360 18.19 -13.22 8.15
N LEU A 361 17.39 -14.04 7.46
CA LEU A 361 17.82 -15.35 6.98
C LEU A 361 19.00 -15.26 6.00
N VAL A 362 19.05 -14.21 5.16
CA VAL A 362 20.23 -13.92 4.30
C VAL A 362 21.47 -13.67 5.16
N TYR A 363 21.34 -12.84 6.19
CA TYR A 363 22.43 -12.56 7.12
C TYR A 363 22.89 -13.84 7.87
N LEU A 364 21.96 -14.60 8.44
CA LEU A 364 22.26 -15.84 9.16
C LEU A 364 22.95 -16.89 8.28
N TYR A 365 22.60 -16.97 6.99
CA TYR A 365 23.32 -17.84 6.05
C TYR A 365 24.75 -17.35 5.76
N ARG A 366 24.98 -16.02 5.75
CA ARG A 366 26.34 -15.47 5.59
C ARG A 366 27.21 -15.77 6.80
N GLU A 367 26.65 -15.68 8.00
CA GLU A 367 27.35 -16.00 9.26
C GLU A 367 27.61 -17.50 9.44
N ASP A 368 26.62 -18.35 9.13
CA ASP A 368 26.72 -19.81 9.24
C ASP A 368 26.18 -20.52 7.97
N PRO A 369 27.04 -20.71 6.95
CA PRO A 369 26.64 -21.28 5.67
C PRO A 369 26.48 -22.80 5.75
N THR A 370 25.28 -23.25 6.11
CA THR A 370 24.87 -24.66 6.11
C THR A 370 23.78 -24.92 5.07
N PHE A 371 23.57 -26.19 4.71
CA PHE A 371 22.42 -26.55 3.86
C PHE A 371 21.09 -26.13 4.49
N LYS A 372 20.97 -26.23 5.83
CA LYS A 372 19.78 -25.82 6.57
C LYS A 372 19.51 -24.33 6.44
N THR A 373 20.50 -23.47 6.67
CA THR A 373 20.34 -21.99 6.57
C THR A 373 20.07 -21.56 5.14
N TYR A 374 20.77 -22.15 4.15
CA TYR A 374 20.51 -21.95 2.73
C TYR A 374 19.08 -22.34 2.34
N PHE A 375 18.66 -23.57 2.68
CA PHE A 375 17.35 -24.09 2.31
C PHE A 375 16.23 -23.28 2.96
N THR A 376 16.36 -22.95 4.25
CA THR A 376 15.38 -22.12 4.99
C THR A 376 15.19 -20.77 4.32
N TRP A 377 16.29 -20.09 3.97
CA TRP A 377 16.23 -18.83 3.22
C TRP A 377 15.53 -18.99 1.86
N LYS A 378 15.92 -19.99 1.06
CA LYS A 378 15.38 -20.21 -0.28
C LYS A 378 13.90 -20.59 -0.28
N VAL A 379 13.46 -21.40 0.68
CA VAL A 379 12.04 -21.70 0.86
C VAL A 379 11.27 -20.43 1.20
N ASN A 380 11.79 -19.55 2.05
CA ASN A 380 11.10 -18.30 2.37
C ASN A 380 10.97 -17.39 1.14
N GLN A 381 12.03 -17.27 0.32
CA GLN A 381 11.97 -16.55 -0.96
C GLN A 381 10.94 -17.16 -1.92
N PHE A 382 10.87 -18.49 -1.99
CA PHE A 382 9.87 -19.18 -2.81
C PHE A 382 8.44 -18.89 -2.32
N LEU A 383 8.18 -19.00 -1.02
CA LEU A 383 6.86 -18.74 -0.42
C LEU A 383 6.38 -17.30 -0.66
N LYS A 384 7.30 -16.32 -0.64
CA LYS A 384 6.99 -14.93 -1.01
C LYS A 384 6.39 -14.84 -2.41
N ILE A 385 7.06 -15.44 -3.39
CA ILE A 385 6.69 -15.36 -4.81
C ILE A 385 5.42 -16.17 -5.07
N PHE A 386 5.34 -17.35 -4.46
CA PHE A 386 4.30 -18.33 -4.74
C PHE A 386 2.95 -17.97 -4.14
N SER A 387 2.90 -17.55 -2.86
CA SER A 387 1.63 -17.36 -2.13
C SER A 387 1.64 -16.16 -1.19
N ALA A 388 2.61 -15.24 -1.33
CA ALA A 388 2.82 -14.15 -0.37
C ALA A 388 2.89 -14.68 1.08
N TYR A 389 3.70 -15.72 1.28
CA TYR A 389 3.81 -16.45 2.56
C TYR A 389 2.49 -17.06 3.06
N GLY A 390 1.61 -17.44 2.14
CA GLY A 390 0.30 -18.05 2.44
C GLY A 390 -0.84 -17.05 2.64
N THR A 391 -0.59 -15.76 2.47
CA THR A 391 -1.64 -14.71 2.61
C THR A 391 -2.47 -14.49 1.33
N GLU A 392 -2.05 -15.03 0.19
CA GLU A 392 -2.76 -14.91 -1.09
C GLU A 392 -2.85 -16.28 -1.81
N PRO A 393 -3.89 -17.09 -1.58
CA PRO A 393 -4.00 -18.44 -2.16
C PRO A 393 -4.27 -18.36 -3.66
N ALA A 394 -4.97 -17.30 -4.11
CA ALA A 394 -5.18 -17.02 -5.52
C ALA A 394 -3.86 -16.88 -6.31
N ARG A 395 -2.82 -16.32 -5.67
CA ARG A 395 -1.49 -16.18 -6.27
C ARG A 395 -0.85 -17.55 -6.55
N ALA A 396 -1.03 -18.51 -5.65
CA ALA A 396 -0.57 -19.89 -5.83
C ALA A 396 -1.26 -20.58 -7.03
N ILE A 397 -2.56 -20.33 -7.23
CA ILE A 397 -3.31 -20.83 -8.40
C ILE A 397 -2.75 -20.22 -9.68
N ILE A 398 -2.56 -18.90 -9.72
CA ILE A 398 -2.00 -18.20 -10.89
C ILE A 398 -0.61 -18.74 -11.23
N PHE A 399 0.26 -18.92 -10.23
CA PHE A 399 1.58 -19.49 -10.43
C PHE A 399 1.51 -20.93 -10.98
N SER A 400 0.59 -21.74 -10.46
CA SER A 400 0.34 -23.11 -10.92
C SER A 400 -0.08 -23.15 -12.40
N VAL A 401 -0.94 -22.22 -12.83
CA VAL A 401 -1.34 -22.08 -14.25
C VAL A 401 -0.12 -21.76 -15.13
N TYR A 402 0.78 -20.87 -14.71
CA TYR A 402 2.00 -20.60 -15.47
C TYR A 402 2.91 -21.82 -15.60
N VAL A 403 3.04 -22.64 -14.55
CA VAL A 403 3.79 -23.90 -14.61
C VAL A 403 3.14 -24.85 -15.61
N ILE A 404 1.82 -25.01 -15.57
CA ILE A 404 1.08 -25.85 -16.53
C ILE A 404 1.34 -25.37 -17.97
N LEU A 405 1.27 -24.07 -18.23
CA LEU A 405 1.52 -23.52 -19.56
C LEU A 405 2.98 -23.71 -20.01
N ALA A 406 3.95 -23.52 -19.11
CA ALA A 406 5.37 -23.72 -19.41
C ALA A 406 5.66 -25.19 -19.80
N PHE A 407 5.13 -26.15 -19.06
CA PHE A 407 5.28 -27.57 -19.39
C PHE A 407 4.47 -27.97 -20.62
N ALA A 408 3.29 -27.38 -20.85
CA ALA A 408 2.52 -27.61 -22.08
C ALA A 408 3.32 -27.18 -23.32
N LEU A 409 4.03 -26.04 -23.25
CA LEU A 409 4.93 -25.60 -24.31
C LEU A 409 6.06 -26.60 -24.54
N ILE A 410 6.66 -27.15 -23.48
CA ILE A 410 7.69 -28.19 -23.59
C ILE A 410 7.11 -29.45 -24.26
N TYR A 411 5.92 -29.90 -23.86
CA TYR A 411 5.26 -31.09 -24.40
C TYR A 411 4.82 -30.95 -25.85
N LEU A 412 4.64 -29.73 -26.37
CA LEU A 412 4.36 -29.49 -27.77
C LEU A 412 5.46 -30.05 -28.69
N PHE A 413 6.69 -30.16 -28.20
CA PHE A 413 7.83 -30.68 -28.96
C PHE A 413 8.01 -32.20 -28.84
N PHE A 414 7.24 -32.86 -27.96
CA PHE A 414 7.38 -34.30 -27.71
C PHE A 414 6.21 -35.11 -28.27
N PRO A 415 6.46 -36.30 -28.82
CA PRO A 415 5.40 -37.19 -29.25
C PRO A 415 4.63 -37.71 -28.02
N ASN A 416 3.31 -37.61 -28.04
CA ASN A 416 2.42 -38.18 -27.03
C ASN A 416 1.46 -39.18 -27.70
N SER A 417 1.01 -40.21 -26.99
CA SER A 417 0.13 -41.24 -27.55
C SER A 417 -1.31 -40.80 -27.74
N TRP A 418 -1.68 -39.60 -27.28
CA TRP A 418 -2.94 -38.94 -27.64
C TRP A 418 -2.88 -38.27 -29.03
N ASP A 419 -1.69 -38.13 -29.61
CA ASP A 419 -1.49 -37.70 -30.98
C ASP A 419 -1.40 -38.91 -31.92
N ALA A 420 -2.55 -39.32 -32.47
CA ALA A 420 -2.65 -40.48 -33.37
C ALA A 420 -1.76 -40.37 -34.63
N HIS A 421 -1.49 -39.16 -35.12
CA HIS A 421 -0.63 -38.93 -36.30
C HIS A 421 0.83 -38.67 -35.93
N GLY A 422 1.11 -38.32 -34.67
CA GLY A 422 2.43 -38.14 -34.09
C GLY A 422 3.39 -37.34 -34.99
N LYS A 423 4.58 -37.90 -35.22
CA LYS A 423 5.62 -37.30 -36.06
C LYS A 423 5.29 -37.22 -37.55
N ASN A 424 4.30 -38.00 -38.01
CA ASN A 424 3.94 -38.09 -39.43
C ASN A 424 2.81 -37.15 -39.83
N ARG A 425 2.21 -36.40 -38.89
CA ARG A 425 1.04 -35.54 -39.15
C ARG A 425 1.20 -34.62 -40.37
N ILE A 426 2.35 -33.94 -40.49
CA ILE A 426 2.64 -33.07 -41.63
C ILE A 426 2.78 -33.89 -42.92
N VAL A 427 3.47 -35.05 -42.85
CA VAL A 427 3.65 -35.95 -44.00
C VAL A 427 2.31 -36.49 -44.50
N ASP A 428 1.42 -36.88 -43.58
CA ASP A 428 0.07 -37.34 -43.90
C ASP A 428 -0.75 -36.21 -44.54
N ARG A 429 -0.58 -34.97 -44.07
CA ARG A 429 -1.21 -33.80 -44.69
C ARG A 429 -0.72 -33.56 -46.12
N TYR A 430 0.58 -33.65 -46.37
CA TYR A 430 1.12 -33.59 -47.74
C TYR A 430 0.62 -34.73 -48.62
N ARG A 431 0.57 -35.97 -48.10
CA ARG A 431 0.03 -37.13 -48.82
C ARG A 431 -1.43 -36.92 -49.20
N PHE A 432 -2.25 -36.40 -48.29
CA PHE A 432 -3.66 -36.09 -48.55
C PHE A 432 -3.81 -35.08 -49.70
N PHE A 433 -3.11 -33.95 -49.63
CA PHE A 433 -3.19 -32.93 -50.68
C PHE A 433 -2.58 -33.40 -52.02
N PHE A 434 -1.53 -34.21 -52.01
CA PHE A 434 -1.01 -34.82 -53.25
C PHE A 434 -2.01 -35.78 -53.89
N LYS A 435 -2.67 -36.65 -53.10
CA LYS A 435 -3.75 -37.50 -53.62
C LYS A 435 -4.88 -36.67 -54.21
N TYR A 436 -5.28 -35.60 -53.51
CA TYR A 436 -6.32 -34.69 -53.99
C TYR A 436 -5.96 -33.97 -55.29
N LEU A 437 -4.70 -33.58 -55.48
CA LEU A 437 -4.26 -32.89 -56.70
C LEU A 437 -4.07 -33.82 -57.90
N GLN A 438 -3.78 -35.11 -57.67
CA GLN A 438 -3.43 -36.08 -58.71
C GLN A 438 -4.60 -36.96 -59.16
N ARG A 439 -5.65 -37.11 -58.34
CA ARG A 439 -6.83 -37.90 -58.72
C ARG A 439 -7.94 -37.02 -59.27
N ASN A 440 -8.66 -37.56 -60.25
CA ASN A 440 -9.94 -37.02 -60.71
C ASN A 440 -11.05 -37.34 -59.69
N ALA A 441 -10.95 -36.75 -58.50
CA ALA A 441 -11.86 -36.95 -57.37
C ALA A 441 -11.97 -35.68 -56.53
N GLY A 442 -13.12 -35.44 -55.92
CA GLY A 442 -13.32 -34.30 -55.02
C GLY A 442 -12.59 -34.46 -53.68
N ILE A 443 -12.32 -33.36 -52.96
CA ILE A 443 -11.58 -33.41 -51.68
C ILE A 443 -12.30 -34.27 -50.62
N HIS A 444 -13.63 -34.31 -50.69
CA HIS A 444 -14.47 -35.12 -49.83
C HIS A 444 -14.39 -36.63 -50.15
N GLU A 445 -14.20 -37.01 -51.41
CA GLU A 445 -14.06 -38.40 -51.84
C GLU A 445 -12.70 -38.95 -51.39
N VAL A 446 -11.64 -38.16 -51.55
CA VAL A 446 -10.29 -38.50 -51.05
C VAL A 446 -10.28 -38.65 -49.53
N TYR A 447 -11.02 -37.79 -48.81
CA TYR A 447 -11.18 -37.90 -47.35
C TYR A 447 -11.94 -39.17 -46.93
N LEU A 448 -13.05 -39.50 -47.60
CA LEU A 448 -13.82 -40.72 -47.31
C LEU A 448 -13.02 -41.99 -47.62
N GLU A 449 -12.16 -41.96 -48.64
CA GLU A 449 -11.28 -43.08 -48.98
C GLU A 449 -10.20 -43.30 -47.90
N GLU A 450 -9.59 -42.25 -47.36
CA GLU A 450 -8.65 -42.39 -46.22
C GLU A 450 -9.34 -42.88 -44.95
N LYS A 451 -10.62 -42.49 -44.76
CA LYS A 451 -11.45 -42.97 -43.64
C LYS A 451 -12.12 -44.31 -43.89
N ARG A 452 -11.89 -44.94 -45.04
CA ARG A 452 -12.55 -46.20 -45.40
C ARG A 452 -12.27 -47.31 -44.39
N GLN A 453 -11.02 -47.45 -43.93
CA GLN A 453 -10.69 -48.46 -42.92
C GLN A 453 -11.43 -48.21 -41.59
N ASP A 454 -11.43 -46.97 -41.10
CA ASP A 454 -12.17 -46.59 -39.89
C ASP A 454 -13.70 -46.81 -40.03
N LEU A 455 -14.23 -46.69 -41.25
CA LEU A 455 -15.65 -46.88 -41.54
C LEU A 455 -16.06 -48.34 -41.74
N LEU A 456 -15.13 -49.25 -42.06
CA LEU A 456 -15.42 -50.67 -42.27
C LEU A 456 -16.01 -51.30 -41.00
N ASP A 457 -15.41 -51.03 -39.85
CA ASP A 457 -15.88 -51.54 -38.55
C ASP A 457 -17.32 -51.08 -38.25
N TYR A 458 -17.66 -49.84 -38.61
CA TYR A 458 -19.00 -49.29 -38.41
C TYR A 458 -20.02 -49.81 -39.43
N GLU A 459 -19.61 -50.06 -40.68
CA GLU A 459 -20.48 -50.67 -41.69
C GLU A 459 -20.71 -52.17 -41.39
N GLU A 460 -19.70 -52.88 -40.87
CA GLU A 460 -19.85 -54.24 -40.35
C GLU A 460 -20.80 -54.29 -39.15
N PHE A 461 -20.64 -53.35 -38.21
CA PHE A 461 -21.56 -53.18 -37.09
C PHE A 461 -23.00 -52.92 -37.54
N LYS A 462 -23.19 -52.07 -38.56
CA LYS A 462 -24.50 -51.82 -39.16
C LYS A 462 -25.07 -53.07 -39.84
N SER A 463 -24.27 -53.80 -40.61
CA SER A 463 -24.67 -55.06 -41.24
C SER A 463 -25.13 -56.07 -40.20
N MET A 464 -24.35 -56.22 -39.12
CA MET A 464 -24.69 -57.11 -38.00
C MET A 464 -26.05 -56.73 -37.37
N ILE A 465 -26.34 -55.43 -37.20
CA ILE A 465 -27.64 -54.96 -36.69
C ILE A 465 -28.78 -55.31 -37.65
N THR A 466 -28.60 -55.09 -38.96
CA THR A 466 -29.64 -55.36 -39.97
C THR A 466 -29.86 -56.85 -40.21
N ASP A 467 -28.80 -57.66 -40.20
CA ASP A 467 -28.87 -59.11 -40.43
C ASP A 467 -29.49 -59.83 -39.22
N SER A 468 -29.33 -59.24 -38.03
CA SER A 468 -29.86 -59.80 -36.77
C SER A 468 -31.22 -59.22 -36.38
N GLU A 469 -31.84 -58.34 -37.18
CA GLU A 469 -33.09 -57.64 -36.84
C GLU A 469 -34.27 -58.60 -36.51
N LYS A 470 -34.21 -59.84 -37.03
CA LYS A 470 -35.18 -60.91 -36.76
C LYS A 470 -34.76 -61.89 -35.66
N SER A 471 -33.49 -61.89 -35.24
CA SER A 471 -32.91 -62.86 -34.29
C SER A 471 -32.60 -62.26 -32.92
N VAL A 472 -32.62 -60.93 -32.75
CA VAL A 472 -32.47 -60.24 -31.46
C VAL A 472 -33.67 -59.34 -31.11
N PRO A 473 -33.93 -59.09 -29.81
CA PRO A 473 -34.99 -58.18 -29.39
C PRO A 473 -34.85 -56.78 -29.98
N ARG A 474 -35.98 -56.18 -30.39
CA ARG A 474 -36.05 -54.85 -31.04
C ARG A 474 -35.36 -53.73 -30.26
N PHE A 475 -35.24 -53.86 -28.94
CA PHE A 475 -34.52 -52.91 -28.09
C PHE A 475 -33.05 -52.74 -28.51
N PHE A 476 -32.34 -53.83 -28.83
CA PHE A 476 -30.94 -53.77 -29.23
C PHE A 476 -30.78 -53.08 -30.60
N ALA A 477 -31.64 -53.40 -31.57
CA ALA A 477 -31.64 -52.72 -32.86
C ALA A 477 -31.99 -51.22 -32.74
N ALA A 478 -32.98 -50.88 -31.92
CA ALA A 478 -33.44 -49.51 -31.71
C ALA A 478 -32.40 -48.61 -31.01
N THR A 479 -31.54 -49.18 -30.16
CA THR A 479 -30.46 -48.44 -29.46
C THR A 479 -29.14 -48.45 -30.21
N ALA A 480 -28.85 -49.50 -30.98
CA ALA A 480 -27.62 -49.61 -31.76
C ALA A 480 -27.62 -48.74 -33.03
N LEU A 481 -28.77 -48.52 -33.67
CA LEU A 481 -28.86 -47.71 -34.89
C LEU A 481 -28.53 -46.22 -34.65
N PRO A 482 -29.05 -45.55 -33.60
CA PRO A 482 -28.61 -44.21 -33.21
C PRO A 482 -27.11 -44.15 -32.87
N LEU A 483 -26.57 -45.18 -32.22
CA LEU A 483 -25.14 -45.26 -31.88
C LEU A 483 -24.26 -45.32 -33.14
N TYR A 484 -24.63 -46.14 -34.13
CA TYR A 484 -23.98 -46.15 -35.45
C TYR A 484 -24.06 -44.78 -36.13
N GLN A 485 -25.25 -44.17 -36.16
CA GLN A 485 -25.43 -42.87 -36.79
C GLN A 485 -24.57 -41.79 -36.12
N TRP A 486 -24.46 -41.82 -34.79
CA TRP A 486 -23.60 -40.91 -34.04
C TRP A 486 -22.12 -41.19 -34.31
N ALA A 487 -21.68 -42.45 -34.27
CA ALA A 487 -20.30 -42.84 -34.51
C ALA A 487 -19.79 -42.38 -35.90
N VAL A 488 -20.62 -42.48 -36.94
CA VAL A 488 -20.26 -42.08 -38.31
C VAL A 488 -20.56 -40.60 -38.60
N SER A 489 -21.30 -39.90 -37.71
CA SER A 489 -21.76 -38.52 -37.94
C SER A 489 -20.62 -37.53 -38.15
N GLY A 490 -19.52 -37.65 -37.40
CA GLY A 490 -18.35 -36.76 -37.52
C GLY A 490 -17.73 -36.86 -38.91
N THR A 491 -17.49 -38.09 -39.39
CA THR A 491 -16.93 -38.33 -40.73
C THR A 491 -17.85 -37.81 -41.83
N ARG A 492 -19.17 -38.03 -41.71
CA ARG A 492 -20.16 -37.51 -42.67
C ARG A 492 -20.25 -36.00 -42.67
N LEU A 493 -20.19 -35.36 -41.50
CA LEU A 493 -20.24 -33.91 -41.38
C LEU A 493 -19.00 -33.28 -42.01
N THR A 494 -17.81 -33.80 -41.73
CA THR A 494 -16.54 -33.34 -42.33
C THR A 494 -16.56 -33.52 -43.84
N ALA A 495 -17.00 -34.68 -44.35
CA ALA A 495 -17.15 -34.90 -45.80
C ALA A 495 -18.14 -33.92 -46.46
N LYS A 496 -19.26 -33.61 -45.79
CA LYS A 496 -20.27 -32.64 -46.27
C LYS A 496 -19.77 -31.20 -46.25
N ILE A 497 -18.91 -30.84 -45.29
CA ILE A 497 -18.25 -29.53 -45.29
C ILE A 497 -17.26 -29.48 -46.44
N LEU A 498 -16.37 -30.49 -46.55
CA LEU A 498 -15.36 -30.61 -47.59
C LEU A 498 -15.96 -30.56 -49.01
N SER A 499 -17.13 -31.17 -49.26
CA SER A 499 -17.79 -31.10 -50.56
C SER A 499 -18.28 -29.70 -50.94
N LYS A 500 -18.56 -28.84 -49.95
CA LYS A 500 -18.92 -27.42 -50.18
C LYS A 500 -17.70 -26.54 -50.43
N VAL A 501 -16.55 -26.91 -49.87
CA VAL A 501 -15.29 -26.17 -50.01
C VAL A 501 -14.37 -26.77 -51.08
N ASP A 502 -14.91 -27.63 -51.96
CA ASP A 502 -14.11 -28.32 -52.98
C ASP A 502 -13.53 -27.33 -53.99
N ILE A 503 -12.21 -27.26 -54.05
CA ILE A 503 -11.48 -26.26 -54.83
C ILE A 503 -11.28 -26.72 -56.27
N LEU A 504 -11.13 -28.03 -56.50
CA LEU A 504 -10.68 -28.63 -57.75
C LEU A 504 -11.67 -29.71 -58.21
N LYS A 505 -12.01 -29.71 -59.50
CA LYS A 505 -12.85 -30.73 -60.14
C LYS A 505 -12.06 -31.32 -61.32
N GLY A 506 -11.31 -32.39 -61.10
CA GLY A 506 -10.36 -32.94 -62.09
C GLY A 506 -9.00 -33.23 -61.46
N THR A 507 -7.93 -33.25 -62.27
CA THR A 507 -6.55 -33.23 -61.76
C THR A 507 -5.94 -31.83 -61.88
N TRP A 508 -4.85 -31.57 -61.16
CA TRP A 508 -4.09 -30.31 -61.28
C TRP A 508 -3.57 -30.06 -62.69
N GLU A 509 -3.24 -31.14 -63.41
CA GLU A 509 -2.68 -31.08 -64.76
C GLU A 509 -3.70 -30.51 -65.76
N ASP A 510 -4.97 -30.93 -65.62
CA ASP A 510 -6.09 -30.59 -66.49
C ASP A 510 -6.59 -29.13 -66.38
N LEU A 511 -6.07 -28.34 -65.43
CA LEU A 511 -6.52 -26.96 -65.19
C LEU A 511 -5.99 -25.96 -66.24
N PRO A 512 -6.84 -25.06 -66.78
CA PRO A 512 -6.42 -23.97 -67.65
C PRO A 512 -5.40 -23.04 -66.96
N ALA A 513 -4.42 -22.55 -67.71
CA ALA A 513 -3.35 -21.68 -67.19
C ALA A 513 -3.86 -20.43 -66.45
N SER A 514 -4.98 -19.86 -66.91
CA SER A 514 -5.62 -18.68 -66.29
C SER A 514 -6.27 -18.97 -64.93
N GLN A 515 -6.67 -20.22 -64.66
CA GLN A 515 -7.31 -20.62 -63.40
C GLN A 515 -6.30 -21.15 -62.37
N LYS A 516 -5.12 -21.62 -62.82
CA LYS A 516 -4.08 -22.17 -61.95
C LYS A 516 -3.67 -21.20 -60.84
N VAL A 517 -3.50 -19.91 -61.13
CA VAL A 517 -3.05 -18.91 -60.13
C VAL A 517 -4.04 -18.75 -58.96
N TRP A 518 -5.33 -18.51 -59.23
CA TRP A 518 -6.34 -18.35 -58.19
C TRP A 518 -6.59 -19.66 -57.41
N LYS A 519 -6.62 -20.81 -58.13
CA LYS A 519 -6.77 -22.12 -57.50
C LYS A 519 -5.57 -22.48 -56.62
N SER A 520 -4.34 -22.13 -57.03
CA SER A 520 -3.15 -22.25 -56.18
C SER A 520 -3.29 -21.46 -54.89
N PHE A 521 -3.75 -20.21 -54.95
CA PHE A 521 -3.96 -19.40 -53.76
C PHE A 521 -4.96 -20.06 -52.78
N LEU A 522 -6.08 -20.57 -53.29
CA LEU A 522 -7.07 -21.28 -52.48
C LEU A 522 -6.52 -22.59 -51.90
N LEU A 523 -5.76 -23.37 -52.67
CA LEU A 523 -5.15 -24.62 -52.22
C LEU A 523 -4.10 -24.38 -51.13
N VAL A 524 -3.24 -23.36 -51.29
CA VAL A 524 -2.28 -22.94 -50.26
C VAL A 524 -3.02 -22.47 -49.02
N GLY A 525 -4.07 -21.67 -49.17
CA GLY A 525 -4.93 -21.24 -48.05
C GLY A 525 -5.55 -22.42 -47.30
N GLY A 526 -6.14 -23.39 -48.01
CA GLY A 526 -6.71 -24.60 -47.42
C GLY A 526 -5.66 -25.48 -46.72
N PHE A 527 -4.47 -25.61 -47.30
CA PHE A 527 -3.35 -26.32 -46.68
C PHE A 527 -2.87 -25.63 -45.40
N LEU A 528 -2.72 -24.30 -45.41
CA LEU A 528 -2.35 -23.52 -44.24
C LEU A 528 -3.41 -23.62 -43.12
N ILE A 529 -4.70 -23.57 -43.45
CA ILE A 529 -5.79 -23.78 -42.49
C ILE A 529 -5.68 -25.17 -41.85
N ALA A 530 -5.40 -26.20 -42.65
CA ALA A 530 -5.23 -27.56 -42.14
C ALA A 530 -4.01 -27.69 -41.21
N LEU A 531 -2.89 -27.03 -41.54
CA LEU A 531 -1.72 -26.96 -40.67
C LEU A 531 -1.98 -26.22 -39.36
N VAL A 532 -2.73 -25.10 -39.40
CA VAL A 532 -3.13 -24.35 -38.20
C VAL A 532 -4.04 -25.22 -37.32
N TYR A 533 -5.02 -25.91 -37.91
CA TYR A 533 -5.86 -26.88 -37.19
C TYR A 533 -5.01 -27.97 -36.51
N ASP A 534 -4.06 -28.55 -37.25
CA ASP A 534 -3.16 -29.58 -36.73
C ASP A 534 -2.31 -29.07 -35.56
N LEU A 535 -1.82 -27.83 -35.64
CA LEU A 535 -1.08 -27.16 -34.58
C LEU A 535 -1.97 -26.92 -33.35
N LEU A 536 -3.20 -26.44 -33.53
CA LEU A 536 -4.15 -26.21 -32.43
C LEU A 536 -4.46 -27.50 -31.67
N ILE A 537 -4.73 -28.60 -32.39
CA ILE A 537 -4.94 -29.91 -31.75
C ILE A 537 -3.70 -30.35 -30.97
N LYS A 538 -2.50 -30.12 -31.52
CA LYS A 538 -1.25 -30.44 -30.83
C LYS A 538 -1.07 -29.62 -29.55
N VAL A 539 -1.38 -28.33 -29.59
CA VAL A 539 -1.37 -27.44 -28.41
C VAL A 539 -2.36 -27.93 -27.36
N LEU A 540 -3.59 -28.26 -27.75
CA LEU A 540 -4.61 -28.78 -26.83
C LEU A 540 -4.20 -30.11 -26.18
N ASN A 541 -3.63 -31.04 -26.95
CA ASN A 541 -3.13 -32.31 -26.42
C ASN A 541 -1.97 -32.10 -25.43
N ALA A 542 -1.04 -31.19 -25.75
CA ALA A 542 0.08 -30.87 -24.87
C ALA A 542 -0.39 -30.17 -23.57
N LEU A 543 -1.38 -29.29 -23.67
CA LEU A 543 -2.02 -28.67 -22.52
C LEU A 543 -2.75 -29.69 -21.64
N MET A 544 -3.54 -30.57 -22.25
CA MET A 544 -4.23 -31.64 -21.53
C MET A 544 -3.23 -32.56 -20.80
N LEU A 545 -2.12 -32.91 -21.46
CA LEU A 545 -1.07 -33.72 -20.85
C LEU A 545 -0.46 -33.00 -19.64
N SER A 546 -0.19 -31.71 -19.76
CA SER A 546 0.34 -30.88 -18.68
C SER A 546 -0.61 -30.75 -17.49
N ILE A 547 -1.91 -30.51 -17.75
CA ILE A 547 -2.94 -30.43 -16.70
C ILE A 547 -3.04 -31.75 -15.96
N ASN A 548 -3.16 -32.87 -16.68
CA ASN A 548 -3.27 -34.20 -16.09
C ASN A 548 -2.04 -34.50 -15.24
N THR A 549 -0.84 -34.32 -15.81
CA THR A 549 0.42 -34.53 -15.10
C THR A 549 0.53 -33.70 -13.82
N PHE A 550 0.18 -32.41 -13.87
CA PHE A 550 0.26 -31.51 -12.73
C PHE A 550 -0.72 -31.90 -11.61
N THR A 551 -1.94 -32.28 -11.97
CA THR A 551 -3.04 -32.54 -11.01
C THR A 551 -3.02 -33.95 -10.43
N THR A 552 -2.55 -34.95 -11.19
CA THR A 552 -2.49 -36.35 -10.72
C THR A 552 -1.14 -36.71 -10.14
N LEU A 553 -0.31 -35.73 -9.78
CA LEU A 553 1.02 -35.92 -9.19
C LEU A 553 1.99 -36.69 -10.13
N GLY A 554 1.70 -36.75 -11.43
CA GLY A 554 2.41 -37.61 -12.37
C GLY A 554 2.15 -39.12 -12.16
N PHE A 555 1.15 -39.50 -11.35
CA PHE A 555 0.68 -40.87 -11.23
C PHE A 555 -0.53 -41.09 -12.18
N GLY A 556 -0.52 -42.21 -12.92
CA GLY A 556 -1.51 -42.55 -13.95
C GLY A 556 -0.87 -43.09 -15.24
N GLU A 557 -1.69 -43.50 -16.22
CA GLU A 557 -1.21 -43.81 -17.58
C GLU A 557 -0.75 -42.53 -18.28
N ILE A 558 0.47 -42.08 -18.00
CA ILE A 558 1.03 -40.93 -18.70
C ILE A 558 1.33 -41.37 -20.16
N PRO A 559 0.70 -40.76 -21.18
CA PRO A 559 0.76 -41.17 -22.59
C PRO A 559 2.09 -40.82 -23.27
N ILE A 560 3.21 -40.84 -22.56
CA ILE A 560 4.55 -40.49 -23.07
C ILE A 560 5.59 -41.49 -22.60
N LYS A 561 6.48 -41.87 -23.52
CA LYS A 561 7.55 -42.85 -23.32
C LYS A 561 8.92 -42.15 -23.43
N GLY A 562 9.93 -42.71 -22.78
CA GLY A 562 11.30 -42.19 -22.82
C GLY A 562 11.53 -40.94 -21.96
N LEU A 563 12.47 -40.08 -22.38
CA LEU A 563 12.90 -38.88 -21.63
C LEU A 563 11.75 -37.94 -21.20
N PRO A 564 10.73 -37.65 -22.03
CA PRO A 564 9.62 -36.77 -21.65
C PRO A 564 8.84 -37.26 -20.43
N ARG A 565 8.83 -38.59 -20.17
CA ARG A 565 8.17 -39.17 -19.01
C ARG A 565 8.77 -38.69 -17.70
N TYR A 566 10.10 -38.50 -17.64
CA TYR A 566 10.76 -37.95 -16.45
C TYR A 566 10.39 -36.49 -16.23
N LEU A 567 10.25 -35.71 -17.30
CA LEU A 567 9.75 -34.32 -17.20
C LEU A 567 8.33 -34.28 -16.64
N ALA A 568 7.47 -35.23 -17.01
CA ALA A 568 6.14 -35.35 -16.44
C ALA A 568 6.14 -35.75 -14.96
N ILE A 569 7.00 -36.67 -14.55
CA ILE A 569 7.16 -36.99 -13.12
C ILE A 569 7.63 -35.75 -12.34
N ILE A 570 8.59 -34.99 -12.86
CA ILE A 570 9.06 -33.74 -12.24
C ILE A 570 7.93 -32.71 -12.14
N GLN A 571 7.16 -32.51 -13.22
CA GLN A 571 6.01 -31.62 -13.19
C GLN A 571 4.97 -32.06 -12.16
N GLY A 572 4.68 -33.37 -12.09
CA GLY A 572 3.76 -33.93 -11.13
C GLY A 572 4.20 -33.70 -9.69
N PHE A 573 5.49 -33.86 -9.40
CA PHE A 573 6.07 -33.53 -8.10
C PHE A 573 5.94 -32.03 -7.76
N ILE A 574 6.21 -31.15 -8.73
CA ILE A 574 6.01 -29.70 -8.56
C ILE A 574 4.52 -29.40 -8.28
N GLY A 575 3.61 -30.01 -9.03
CA GLY A 575 2.17 -29.83 -8.86
C GLY A 575 1.68 -30.30 -7.50
N TRP A 576 2.12 -31.47 -7.06
CA TRP A 576 1.87 -31.97 -5.70
C TRP A 576 2.26 -30.97 -4.63
N PHE A 577 3.50 -30.47 -4.71
CA PHE A 577 4.05 -29.54 -3.75
C PHE A 577 3.27 -28.22 -3.73
N MET A 578 2.92 -27.70 -4.91
CA MET A 578 2.14 -26.46 -5.07
C MET A 578 0.71 -26.58 -4.54
N LEU A 579 0.01 -27.67 -4.87
CA LEU A 579 -1.34 -27.95 -4.37
C LEU A 579 -1.34 -28.14 -2.84
N THR A 580 -0.30 -28.76 -2.29
CA THR A 580 -0.13 -28.90 -0.84
C THR A 580 0.00 -27.53 -0.16
N ILE A 581 0.88 -26.65 -0.65
CA ILE A 581 1.05 -25.30 -0.08
C ILE A 581 -0.21 -24.46 -0.25
N PHE A 582 -0.89 -24.57 -1.39
CA PHE A 582 -2.19 -23.94 -1.60
C PHE A 582 -3.21 -24.39 -0.54
N GLY A 583 -3.31 -25.70 -0.30
CA GLY A 583 -4.19 -26.25 0.73
C GLY A 583 -3.86 -25.72 2.13
N VAL A 584 -2.58 -25.71 2.52
CA VAL A 584 -2.14 -25.16 3.82
C VAL A 584 -2.45 -23.66 3.92
N SER A 585 -2.21 -22.89 2.86
CA SER A 585 -2.53 -21.46 2.79
C SER A 585 -4.03 -21.21 2.93
N LEU A 586 -4.87 -22.00 2.25
CA LEU A 586 -6.33 -21.90 2.34
C LEU A 586 -6.81 -22.24 3.75
N ILE A 587 -6.32 -23.33 4.34
CA ILE A 587 -6.65 -23.71 5.73
C ILE A 587 -6.23 -22.61 6.70
N SER A 588 -5.03 -22.05 6.54
CA SER A 588 -4.55 -20.95 7.40
C SER A 588 -5.44 -19.71 7.31
N GLN A 589 -6.08 -19.45 6.17
CA GLN A 589 -7.01 -18.32 6.00
C GLN A 589 -8.42 -18.60 6.53
N LEU A 590 -8.81 -19.87 6.58
CA LEU A 590 -10.10 -20.28 7.14
C LEU A 590 -10.04 -20.35 8.67
N LEU A 591 -8.89 -20.74 9.23
CA LEU A 591 -8.70 -20.86 10.68
C LEU A 591 -8.38 -19.54 11.36
N ASN A 592 -7.66 -18.64 10.67
CA ASN A 592 -7.27 -17.34 11.22
C ASN A 592 -8.23 -16.28 10.80
#